data_AF-A0A8T5JZP6-F1
#
_entry.id   AF-A0A8T5JZP6-F1
#
_cell.length_a   1.000
_cell.length_b   1.000
_cell.length_c   1.000
_cell.angle_alpha   90.00
_cell.angle_beta   90.00
_cell.angle_gamma   90.00
#
_symmetry.space_group_name_H-M   'P 1'
#
loop_
_entity.id
_entity.type
_entity.pdbx_description
1 polymer ?
#
loop_
_entity_poly.entity_id
_entity_poly.type
_entity_poly.pdbx_seq_one_letter_code
_entity_poly.pdbx_strand_id
1 'polypeptide(L)' 'MEVIEIKIPKQLMGSVKAVVDKTQLFADEDDFISQAIIKQISKYK' A
#
# COMPACT_ATOMS: atom_id res chain seq x y z
N MET A 1 -12.63 0.83 -12.87
CA MET A 1 -12.29 0.78 -11.43
C MET A 1 -12.55 2.16 -10.86
N GLU A 2 -13.18 2.24 -9.70
CA GLU A 2 -13.37 3.51 -8.99
C GLU A 2 -12.04 3.88 -8.32
N VAL A 3 -11.54 5.08 -8.59
CA VAL A 3 -10.29 5.58 -8.03
C VAL A 3 -10.63 6.43 -6.81
N ILE A 4 -10.09 6.06 -5.65
CA ILE A 4 -10.30 6.78 -4.39
C ILE A 4 -9.03 7.55 -4.06
N GLU A 5 -9.15 8.86 -3.91
CA GLU A 5 -8.04 9.68 -3.42
C GLU A 5 -7.95 9.60 -1.90
N ILE A 6 -6.79 9.19 -1.39
CA ILE A 6 -6.48 9.11 0.04
C ILE A 6 -5.24 9.95 0.36
N LYS A 7 -5.35 10.77 1.42
CA LYS A 7 -4.22 11.55 1.92
C LYS A 7 -3.39 10.69 2.85
N ILE A 8 -2.20 10.30 2.40
CA ILE A 8 -1.24 9.53 3.19
C ILE A 8 -0.18 10.46 3.79
N PRO A 9 0.15 10.36 5.09
CA PRO A 9 1.25 11.11 5.69
C PRO A 9 2.58 10.84 4.96
N LYS A 10 3.35 11.88 4.67
CA LYS A 10 4.63 11.77 3.93
C LYS A 10 5.61 10.78 4.56
N GLN A 11 5.68 10.76 5.90
CA GLN A 11 6.55 9.82 6.63
C GLN A 11 6.15 8.36 6.38
N LEU A 12 4.85 8.07 6.37
CA LEU A 12 4.34 6.73 6.10
C LEU A 12 4.62 6.33 4.65
N MET A 13 4.41 7.23 3.69
CA MET A 13 4.74 6.97 2.28
C MET A 13 6.24 6.66 2.09
N GLY A 14 7.12 7.36 2.83
CA GLY A 14 8.55 7.05 2.84
C GLY A 14 8.86 5.64 3.35
N SER A 15 8.15 5.18 4.40
CA SER A 15 8.28 3.80 4.87
C SER A 15 7.75 2.77 3.88
N VAL A 16 6.63 3.05 3.20
CA VAL A 16 6.07 2.19 2.15
C VAL A 16 7.09 2.02 1.02
N LYS A 17 7.63 3.13 0.52
CA LYS A 17 8.65 3.11 -0.52
C LYS A 17 9.87 2.29 -0.13
N ALA A 18 10.39 2.48 1.08
CA ALA A 18 11.52 1.70 1.58
C ALA A 18 11.24 0.18 1.62
N VAL A 19 10.00 -0.22 1.91
CA VAL A 19 9.59 -1.64 1.89
C VAL A 19 9.49 -2.18 0.47
N VAL A 20 8.87 -1.43 -0.45
CA VAL A 20 8.76 -1.82 -1.87
C VAL A 20 10.15 -1.99 -2.47
N ASP A 21 11.01 -0.98 -2.31
CA ASP A 21 12.39 -1.00 -2.82
C ASP A 21 13.21 -2.17 -2.25
N LYS A 22 13.06 -2.45 -0.94
CA LYS A 22 13.83 -3.50 -0.27
C LYS A 22 13.36 -4.91 -0.62
N THR A 23 12.05 -5.10 -0.77
CA THR A 23 11.48 -6.44 -0.94
C THR A 23 11.36 -6.85 -2.39
N GLN A 24 11.17 -5.90 -3.31
CA GLN A 24 10.91 -6.17 -4.74
C GLN A 24 9.73 -7.13 -4.97
N LEU A 25 8.83 -7.24 -3.99
CA LEU A 25 7.67 -8.13 -4.03
C LEU A 25 6.43 -7.45 -4.62
N PHE A 26 6.49 -6.13 -4.79
CA PHE A 26 5.37 -5.28 -5.23
C PHE A 26 5.83 -4.50 -6.46
N ALA A 27 4.89 -4.20 -7.36
CA ALA A 27 5.21 -3.45 -8.57
C ALA A 27 5.58 -2.00 -8.27
N ASP A 28 4.84 -1.37 -7.34
CA ASP A 28 5.00 0.01 -6.89
C ASP A 28 4.34 0.20 -5.51
N GLU A 29 4.35 1.43 -5.00
CA GLU A 29 3.72 1.79 -3.74
C GLU A 29 2.19 1.62 -3.75
N ASP A 30 1.52 1.81 -4.88
CA ASP A 30 0.07 1.73 -5.00
C ASP A 30 -0.42 0.26 -4.97
N ASP A 31 0.31 -0.65 -5.62
CA ASP A 31 0.09 -2.10 -5.52
C ASP A 31 0.25 -2.56 -4.07
N PHE A 32 1.33 -2.14 -3.39
CA PHE A 32 1.53 -2.45 -1.97
C PHE A 32 0.36 -1.98 -1.11
N ILE A 33 -0.07 -0.72 -1.25
CA ILE A 33 -1.17 -0.15 -0.47
C ILE A 33 -2.47 -0.91 -0.74
N SER A 34 -2.77 -1.20 -2.00
CA SER A 34 -3.97 -1.94 -2.41
C SER A 34 -3.99 -3.35 -1.80
N GLN A 35 -2.88 -4.09 -1.89
CA GLN A 35 -2.73 -5.41 -1.30
C GLN A 35 -2.88 -5.36 0.23
N ALA A 36 -2.30 -4.36 0.88
CA ALA A 36 -2.39 -4.18 2.32
C ALA A 36 -3.84 -3.92 2.78
N ILE A 37 -4.58 -3.06 2.06
CA ILE A 37 -6.00 -2.79 2.33
C ILE A 37 -6.83 -4.06 2.16
N ILE A 38 -6.69 -4.76 1.02
CA ILE A 38 -7.40 -6.02 0.75
C ILE A 38 -7.13 -7.04 1.85
N LYS A 39 -5.86 -7.21 2.24
CA LYS A 39 -5.45 -8.12 3.32
C LYS A 39 -6.04 -7.74 4.67
N GLN A 40 -6.23 -6.45 4.94
CA GLN A 40 -6.80 -6.01 6.21
C GLN A 40 -8.31 -6.20 6.24
N ILE A 41 -9.01 -5.93 5.14
CA ILE A 41 -10.47 -6.13 5.03
C ILE A 41 -10.81 -7.62 5.09
N SER A 42 -10.00 -8.49 4.49
CA SER A 42 -10.26 -9.94 4.47
C SER A 42 -10.22 -10.60 5.85
N LYS A 43 -9.58 -9.97 6.85
CA LYS A 43 -9.55 -10.44 8.24
C LYS A 43 -10.86 -10.22 9.00
N TYR A 44 -11.74 -9.35 8.51
CA TYR A 44 -13.03 -9.05 9.15
C TYR A 44 -14.17 -9.95 8.64
N LYS A 45 -13.83 -11.09 8.01
CA LYS A 45 -14.78 -12.14 7.60
C LYS A 45 -15.13 -13.08 8.74
#